data_AF-A0AAV6A7T8-F1
#
_entry.id   AF-A0AAV6A7T8-F1
#
_cell.length_a   1.000
_cell.length_b   1.000
_cell.length_c   1.000
_cell.angle_alpha   90.00
_cell.angle_beta   90.00
_cell.angle_gamma   90.00
#
_symmetry.space_group_name_H-M   'P 1'
#
loop_
_entity.id
_entity.type
_entity.pdbx_description
1 polymer ?
#
loop_
_entity_poly.entity_id
_entity_poly.type
_entity_poly.pdbx_seq_one_letter_code
_entity_poly.pdbx_strand_id
1 'polypeptide(L)'
;MRARLTLILLLGVVLVTLVAFAHASPPDATWLPGVYDAADFDDVVDFLVSLSAATPDSPPSLSPRLTIASAAVVIPEPGELPPRRLRSDGTRSPPSA
;
A
#
# COMPACT_ATOMS: atom_id res chain seq x y z
N MET A 1 36.65 19.42 0.16
CA MET A 1 36.55 18.66 -1.12
C MET A 1 36.51 17.15 -0.93
N ARG A 2 37.39 16.55 -0.10
CA ARG A 2 37.43 15.09 0.14
C ARG A 2 36.10 14.49 0.62
N ALA A 3 35.47 15.07 1.64
CA ALA A 3 34.19 14.58 2.17
C ALA A 3 33.05 14.58 1.14
N ARG A 4 33.02 15.59 0.25
CA ARG A 4 32.02 15.67 -0.83
C ARG A 4 32.24 14.55 -1.86
N LEU A 5 33.49 14.29 -2.22
CA LEU A 5 33.84 13.20 -3.12
C LEU A 5 33.48 11.83 -2.53
N THR A 6 33.76 11.63 -1.23
CA THR A 6 33.38 10.41 -0.51
C THR A 6 31.86 10.20 -0.50
N LEU A 7 31.07 11.25 -0.25
CA LEU A 7 29.61 11.16 -0.28
C LEU A 7 29.08 10.81 -1.67
N ILE A 8 29.63 11.41 -2.73
CA ILE A 8 29.24 11.13 -4.12
C ILE A 8 29.55 9.67 -4.47
N LEU A 9 30.73 9.17 -4.09
CA LEU A 9 31.10 7.77 -4.30
C LEU A 9 30.19 6.81 -3.53
N LEU A 10 29.91 7.10 -2.26
CA LEU A 10 29.00 6.30 -1.44
C LEU A 10 27.61 6.24 -2.08
N LEU A 11 27.06 7.39 -2.47
CA LEU A 11 25.74 7.46 -3.11
C LEU A 11 25.72 6.69 -4.44
N GLY A 12 26.77 6.81 -5.25
CA GLY A 12 26.91 6.05 -6.49
C GLY A 12 26.89 4.53 -6.24
N VAL A 13 27.65 4.06 -5.25
CA VAL A 13 27.67 2.63 -4.87
C VAL A 13 26.29 2.18 -4.39
N VAL A 14 25.62 2.95 -3.54
CA VAL A 14 24.27 2.63 -3.05
C VAL A 14 23.29 2.51 -4.21
N LEU A 15 23.26 3.48 -5.12
CA LEU A 15 22.32 3.49 -6.25
C LEU A 15 22.57 2.31 -7.22
N VAL A 16 23.83 1.99 -7.51
CA VAL A 16 24.18 0.87 -8.41
C VAL A 16 23.81 -0.48 -7.78
N THR A 17 24.00 -0.62 -6.47
CA THR A 17 23.73 -1.89 -5.77
C THR A 17 22.25 -2.09 -5.42
N LEU A 18 21.44 -1.03 -5.44
CA LEU A 18 20.05 -1.07 -4.99
C LEU A 18 19.20 -2.11 -5.74
N VAL A 19 19.35 -2.20 -7.06
CA VAL A 19 18.60 -3.16 -7.89
C VAL A 19 18.96 -4.60 -7.55
N ALA A 20 20.25 -4.90 -7.36
CA ALA A 20 20.71 -6.24 -7.00
C ALA A 20 20.20 -6.64 -5.61
N PHE A 21 20.22 -5.73 -4.65
CA PHE A 21 19.65 -5.97 -3.31
C PHE A 21 18.11 -6.10 -3.35
N ALA A 22 17.42 -5.37 -4.22
CA ALA A 22 15.98 -5.52 -4.40
C ALA A 22 15.61 -6.92 -4.90
N HIS A 23 16.38 -7.47 -5.85
CA HIS A 23 16.13 -8.81 -6.41
C HIS A 23 16.72 -9.95 -5.56
N ALA A 24 17.58 -9.65 -4.58
CA ALA A 24 18.10 -10.65 -3.64
C ALA A 24 17.03 -11.12 -2.63
N SER A 25 15.96 -10.34 -2.46
CA SER A 25 14.81 -10.78 -1.66
C SER A 25 13.94 -11.74 -2.47
N PRO A 26 13.60 -12.92 -1.95
CA PRO A 26 12.64 -13.79 -2.61
C PRO A 26 11.30 -13.05 -2.77
N PRO A 27 10.55 -13.30 -3.86
CA PRO A 27 9.24 -12.69 -4.04
C PRO A 27 8.29 -13.05 -2.89
N ASP A 28 7.43 -12.13 -2.47
CA ASP A 28 6.52 -12.36 -1.36
C ASP A 28 5.41 -13.35 -1.77
N ALA A 29 5.49 -14.59 -1.26
CA ALA A 29 4.50 -15.64 -1.52
C ALA A 29 3.09 -15.30 -0.99
N THR A 30 2.96 -14.28 -0.15
CA THR A 30 1.67 -13.80 0.39
C THR A 30 1.17 -12.53 -0.31
N TRP A 31 1.84 -12.09 -1.38
CA TRP A 31 1.41 -10.95 -2.17
C TRP A 31 0.09 -11.26 -2.89
N LEU A 32 -0.90 -10.37 -2.72
CA LEU A 32 -2.22 -10.47 -3.31
C LEU A 32 -2.42 -9.33 -4.33
N PRO A 33 -2.73 -9.64 -5.60
CA PRO A 33 -3.08 -8.62 -6.60
C PRO A 33 -4.36 -7.89 -6.21
N GLY A 34 -4.46 -6.62 -6.56
CA GLY A 34 -5.59 -5.78 -6.20
C GLY A 34 -5.57 -5.25 -4.76
N VAL A 35 -4.59 -5.62 -3.93
CA VAL A 35 -4.46 -5.12 -2.55
C VAL A 35 -3.13 -4.41 -2.33
N TYR A 36 -2.03 -5.00 -2.79
CA TYR A 36 -0.69 -4.41 -2.56
C TYR A 36 -0.11 -3.68 -3.78
N ASP A 37 -0.86 -3.58 -4.88
CA ASP A 37 -0.55 -2.85 -6.11
C ASP A 37 -1.30 -1.52 -6.25
N ALA A 38 -1.96 -1.05 -5.17
CA ALA A 38 -2.84 0.11 -5.16
C ALA A 38 -4.02 0.00 -6.17
N ALA A 39 -4.46 -1.23 -6.48
CA ALA A 39 -5.65 -1.48 -7.29
C ALA A 39 -6.87 -1.92 -6.45
N ASP A 40 -6.92 -1.54 -5.17
CA ASP A 40 -8.04 -1.74 -4.24
C ASP A 40 -9.06 -0.59 -4.26
N PHE A 41 -8.76 0.51 -4.97
CA PHE A 41 -9.60 1.70 -5.09
C PHE A 41 -9.78 2.49 -3.78
N ASP A 42 -8.85 2.37 -2.83
CA ASP A 42 -8.86 3.21 -1.62
C ASP A 42 -8.78 4.70 -1.97
N ASP A 43 -8.12 5.06 -3.07
CA ASP A 43 -8.07 6.42 -3.62
C ASP A 43 -9.43 6.97 -4.06
N VAL A 44 -10.30 6.11 -4.60
CA VAL A 44 -11.69 6.46 -4.95
C VAL A 44 -12.52 6.69 -3.69
N VAL A 45 -12.34 5.85 -2.66
CA VAL A 45 -13.03 6.02 -1.38
C VAL A 45 -12.59 7.32 -0.73
N ASP A 46 -11.30 7.59 -0.66
CA ASP A 46 -10.74 8.85 -0.15
C ASP A 46 -11.28 10.05 -0.90
N PHE A 47 -11.38 9.98 -2.23
CA PHE A 47 -11.97 11.04 -3.05
C PHE A 47 -13.44 11.30 -2.71
N LEU A 48 -14.25 10.24 -2.61
CA LEU A 48 -15.68 10.35 -2.28
C LEU A 48 -15.90 10.90 -0.87
N VAL A 49 -15.12 10.42 0.11
CA VAL A 49 -15.19 10.88 1.51
C VAL A 49 -14.80 12.35 1.58
N SER A 50 -13.71 12.74 0.91
CA SER A 50 -13.24 14.13 0.85
C SER A 50 -14.28 15.06 0.22
N LEU A 51 -15.00 14.60 -0.81
CA LEU A 51 -16.09 15.35 -1.42
C LEU A 51 -17.30 15.50 -0.49
N SER A 52 -17.63 14.45 0.26
CA SER A 52 -18.74 14.47 1.23
C SER A 52 -18.44 15.29 2.49
N ALA A 53 -17.17 15.43 2.86
CA ALA A 53 -16.70 16.23 3.99
C ALA A 53 -16.66 17.73 3.67
N ALA A 54 -16.77 18.11 2.40
CA ALA A 54 -17.05 19.49 2.02
C ALA A 54 -18.48 19.83 2.46
N THR A 55 -18.63 20.64 3.51
CA THR A 55 -19.91 21.15 3.97
C THR A 55 -20.69 21.70 2.77
N PRO A 56 -21.87 21.14 2.42
CA PRO A 56 -22.64 21.68 1.32
C PRO A 56 -23.16 23.06 1.71
N ASP A 57 -22.81 24.10 0.94
CA ASP A 57 -23.47 25.43 1.03
C ASP A 57 -24.96 25.36 0.62
N SER A 58 -25.43 24.22 0.11
CA SER A 58 -26.83 23.94 -0.24
C SER A 58 -27.07 22.43 -0.31
N PRO A 59 -28.20 21.87 0.17
CA PRO A 59 -28.42 20.42 0.15
C PRO A 59 -28.38 19.88 -1.28
N PRO A 60 -27.54 18.87 -1.59
CA PRO A 60 -27.50 18.29 -2.92
C PRO A 60 -28.79 17.50 -3.16
N SER A 61 -29.65 18.01 -4.05
CA SER A 61 -30.61 17.19 -4.77
C SER A 61 -29.85 16.46 -5.86
N LEU A 62 -29.71 15.14 -5.71
CA LEU A 62 -29.62 14.11 -6.75
C LEU A 62 -29.11 12.83 -6.08
N SER A 63 -29.89 11.76 -6.17
CA SER A 63 -29.52 10.43 -5.70
C SER A 63 -28.54 9.75 -6.67
N PRO A 64 -27.27 9.51 -6.31
CA PRO A 64 -26.52 8.43 -6.93
C PRO A 64 -26.82 7.17 -6.12
N ARG A 65 -27.55 6.22 -6.71
CA ARG A 65 -27.72 4.90 -6.10
C ARG A 65 -26.41 4.13 -6.29
N LEU A 66 -25.41 4.45 -5.47
CA LEU A 66 -24.18 3.67 -5.37
C LEU A 66 -24.51 2.42 -4.54
N THR A 67 -24.65 1.27 -5.20
CA THR A 67 -24.78 -0.01 -4.50
C THR A 67 -23.42 -0.38 -3.94
N ILE A 68 -23.16 0.03 -2.70
CA ILE A 68 -22.04 -0.48 -1.91
C ILE A 68 -22.38 -1.93 -1.57
N ALA A 69 -21.73 -2.88 -2.24
CA ALA A 69 -21.80 -4.28 -1.85
C ALA A 69 -20.99 -4.46 -0.57
N SER A 70 -21.63 -4.29 0.59
CA SER A 70 -21.01 -4.60 1.87
C SER A 70 -20.94 -6.12 2.02
N ALA A 71 -19.77 -6.71 1.78
CA ALA A 71 -19.51 -8.07 2.23
C ALA A 71 -19.35 -8.06 3.75
N ALA A 72 -20.19 -8.80 4.46
CA ALA A 72 -20.00 -9.00 5.89
C ALA A 72 -18.69 -9.78 6.10
N VAL A 73 -17.70 -9.13 6.71
CA VAL A 73 -16.53 -9.84 7.22
C VAL A 73 -17.01 -10.62 8.45
N VAL A 74 -17.16 -11.93 8.29
CA VAL A 74 -17.34 -12.82 9.44
C VAL A 74 -16.01 -12.81 10.17
N ILE A 75 -15.95 -12.09 11.30
CA ILE A 75 -14.81 -12.14 12.21
C ILE A 75 -14.90 -13.52 12.88
N PRO A 76 -13.97 -14.46 12.61
CA PRO A 76 -13.95 -15.71 13.34
C PRO A 76 -13.73 -15.41 14.83
N GLU A 77 -14.39 -16.19 15.69
CA GLU A 77 -14.15 -16.16 17.15
C GLU A 77 -12.64 -16.05 17.44
N PRO A 78 -12.21 -15.22 18.40
CA PRO A 78 -10.80 -14.99 18.69
C PRO A 78 -10.18 -16.27 19.28
N GLY A 79 -9.86 -17.23 18.43
CA GLY A 79 -8.92 -18.28 18.73
C GLY A 79 -7.53 -17.67 18.89
N GLU A 80 -6.68 -18.30 19.70
CA GLU A 80 -5.26 -17.95 19.79
C GLU A 80 -4.63 -18.06 18.40
N LEU A 81 -4.62 -16.94 17.67
CA LEU A 81 -3.90 -16.85 16.42
C LEU A 81 -2.41 -16.96 16.77
N PRO A 82 -1.64 -17.82 16.09
CA PRO A 82 -0.20 -17.84 16.28
C PRO A 82 0.33 -16.41 16.09
N PRO A 83 1.33 -15.98 16.87
CA PRO A 83 1.83 -14.61 16.83
C PRO A 83 2.18 -14.26 15.38
N ARG A 84 1.38 -13.36 14.79
CA ARG A 84 1.63 -12.83 13.45
C ARG A 84 2.95 -12.08 13.54
N ARG A 85 4.03 -12.66 13.02
CA ARG A 85 5.27 -11.92 12.85
C ARG A 85 4.98 -10.81 11.85
N LEU A 86 4.69 -9.62 12.36
CA LEU A 86 4.72 -8.38 11.60
C LEU A 86 6.17 -8.23 11.14
N ARG A 87 6.44 -8.71 9.92
CA ARG A 87 7.63 -8.25 9.20
C ARG A 87 7.42 -6.76 8.96
N SER A 88 8.48 -5.97 9.11
CA SER A 88 8.44 -4.53 8.85
C SER A 88 7.66 -4.26 7.56
N ASP A 89 6.82 -3.24 7.56
CA ASP A 89 6.06 -2.67 6.43
C ASP A 89 6.98 -2.21 5.28
N GLY A 90 7.88 -3.06 4.83
CA GLY A 90 8.53 -2.92 3.54
C GLY A 90 7.45 -3.16 2.49
N THR A 91 7.40 -2.26 1.51
CA THR A 91 6.66 -2.45 0.26
C THR A 91 6.80 -3.91 -0.19
N ARG A 92 5.71 -4.67 -0.11
CA ARG A 92 5.69 -6.08 -0.52
C ARG A 92 5.94 -6.11 -2.02
N SER A 93 7.00 -6.80 -2.43
CA SER A 93 7.30 -6.97 -3.84
C SER A 93 6.33 -7.99 -4.46
N PRO A 94 5.82 -7.72 -5.69
CA PRO A 94 5.02 -8.70 -6.43
C PRO A 94 5.83 -9.97 -6.71
N PRO A 95 5.17 -11.11 -6.99
CA PRO A 95 5.84 -12.31 -7.46
C PRO A 95 6.67 -12.00 -8.72
N SER A 96 7.89 -12.55 -8.80
CA SER A 96 8.68 -12.51 -10.05
C SER A 96 7.98 -13.35 -11.10
N ALA A 97 7.72 -12.78 -12.28
CA ALA A 97 7.21 -13.49 -13.44
C ALA A 97 8.21 -14.54 -13.96
#